data_AF-A0A1V9Y4S5-F1
#
_entry.id   AF-A0A1V9Y4S5-F1
#
_cell.length_a   1.000
_cell.length_b   1.000
_cell.length_c   1.000
_cell.angle_alpha   90.00
_cell.angle_beta   90.00
_cell.angle_gamma   90.00
#
_symmetry.space_group_name_H-M   'P 1'
#
loop_
_entity.id
_entity.type
_entity.pdbx_description
1 polymer ?
#
loop_
_entity_poly.entity_id
_entity_poly.type
_entity_poly.pdbx_seq_one_letter_code
_entity_poly.pdbx_strand_id
1 'polypeptide(L)'
;MRKSIGCAVAAVLAVLAVMVSPAAAWLNSQDIDYDAVEKAWEAGDMDEELKPEVDLMHKRRQAEERKKRPNFVGDVGIPQTMLISMKDSALPDFQRQYPDIPDATHAIAEMWKAMLFNGGIDTEFFELNEAPDKLLVKVPRGWLAEDVVDFLVNQEQVKEVMWDYETYYPPGVDEEAMEKEKERLRLEAIAKEKARQKKKAKKKAQKTEL
;
A
#
# COMPACT_ATOMS: atom_id res chain seq x y z
N MET A 1 -52.17 -85.17 3.18
CA MET A 1 -50.87 -84.49 2.95
C MET A 1 -51.02 -83.21 2.09
N ARG A 2 -51.97 -82.29 2.40
CA ARG A 2 -52.19 -81.07 1.59
C ARG A 2 -52.00 -79.74 2.36
N LYS A 3 -51.74 -79.80 3.67
CA LYS A 3 -51.61 -78.60 4.53
C LYS A 3 -50.16 -78.11 4.73
N SER A 4 -49.14 -78.90 4.38
CA SER A 4 -47.73 -78.50 4.56
C SER A 4 -47.17 -77.68 3.39
N ILE A 5 -47.78 -77.75 2.21
CA ILE A 5 -47.29 -77.06 1.02
C ILE A 5 -47.62 -75.55 1.08
N GLY A 6 -48.77 -75.17 1.66
CA GLY A 6 -49.18 -73.77 1.77
C GLY A 6 -48.29 -72.92 2.69
N CYS A 7 -47.80 -73.49 3.80
CA CYS A 7 -46.87 -72.78 4.69
C CYS A 7 -45.48 -72.60 4.10
N ALA A 8 -45.01 -73.57 3.30
CA ALA A 8 -43.70 -73.46 2.64
C ALA A 8 -43.70 -72.38 1.54
N VAL A 9 -44.79 -72.26 0.76
CA VAL A 9 -44.92 -71.23 -0.27
C VAL A 9 -45.05 -69.82 0.35
N ALA A 10 -45.79 -69.68 1.46
CA ALA A 10 -45.89 -68.41 2.17
C ALA A 10 -44.56 -67.97 2.81
N ALA A 11 -43.79 -68.92 3.35
CA ALA A 11 -42.47 -68.63 3.91
C ALA A 11 -41.45 -68.22 2.83
N VAL A 12 -41.48 -68.87 1.66
CA VAL A 12 -40.61 -68.52 0.53
C VAL A 12 -40.99 -67.15 -0.07
N LEU A 13 -42.28 -66.82 -0.16
CA LEU A 13 -42.74 -65.50 -0.59
C LEU A 13 -42.39 -64.39 0.41
N ALA A 14 -42.44 -64.66 1.71
CA ALA A 14 -42.04 -63.71 2.74
C ALA A 14 -40.52 -63.45 2.71
N VAL A 15 -39.70 -64.48 2.49
CA VAL A 15 -38.24 -64.34 2.37
C VAL A 15 -37.87 -63.59 1.08
N LEU A 16 -38.56 -63.86 -0.03
CA LEU A 16 -38.38 -63.10 -1.28
C LEU A 16 -38.79 -61.64 -1.14
N ALA A 17 -39.89 -61.34 -0.43
CA ALA A 17 -40.32 -59.96 -0.18
C ALA A 17 -39.31 -59.18 0.70
N VAL A 18 -38.74 -59.83 1.73
CA VAL A 18 -37.72 -59.21 2.60
C VAL A 18 -36.36 -59.06 1.91
N MET A 19 -36.04 -59.91 0.92
CA MET A 19 -34.80 -59.81 0.13
C MET A 19 -34.89 -58.82 -1.05
N VAL A 20 -36.10 -58.44 -1.50
CA VAL A 20 -36.29 -57.44 -2.57
C VAL A 20 -36.34 -56.01 -2.02
N SER A 21 -36.72 -55.81 -0.75
CA SER A 21 -36.76 -54.48 -0.11
C SER A 21 -35.41 -53.74 0.04
N PRO A 22 -34.25 -54.36 0.29
CA PRO A 22 -32.98 -53.63 0.37
C PRO A 22 -32.39 -53.30 -1.01
N ALA A 23 -32.80 -54.00 -2.07
CA ALA A 23 -32.37 -53.69 -3.44
C ALA A 23 -33.09 -52.47 -4.03
N ALA A 24 -34.34 -52.22 -3.62
CA ALA A 24 -35.09 -51.02 -4.01
C ALA A 24 -34.56 -49.74 -3.33
N ALA A 25 -33.92 -49.86 -2.16
CA ALA A 25 -33.31 -48.72 -1.46
C ALA A 25 -32.00 -48.24 -2.08
N TRP A 26 -31.32 -49.08 -2.88
CA TRP A 26 -30.08 -48.72 -3.61
C TRP A 26 -30.34 -48.05 -4.96
N LEU A 27 -31.56 -48.19 -5.51
CA LEU A 27 -32.03 -47.49 -6.71
C LEU A 27 -32.62 -46.10 -6.41
N ASN A 28 -32.68 -45.71 -5.13
CA ASN A 28 -32.89 -44.34 -4.73
C ASN A 28 -31.54 -43.61 -4.83
N SER A 29 -31.02 -43.49 -6.06
CA SER A 29 -30.04 -42.46 -6.37
C SER A 29 -30.72 -41.15 -5.98
N GLN A 30 -30.30 -40.56 -4.87
CA GLN A 30 -30.61 -39.16 -4.59
C GLN A 30 -30.36 -38.41 -5.89
N ASP A 31 -31.37 -37.74 -6.42
CA ASP A 31 -31.24 -36.87 -7.58
C ASP A 31 -30.06 -35.96 -7.30
N ILE A 32 -28.92 -36.27 -7.93
CA ILE A 32 -27.77 -35.38 -7.89
C ILE A 32 -28.25 -34.18 -8.68
N ASP A 33 -28.42 -33.07 -7.97
CA ASP A 33 -28.79 -31.80 -8.57
C ASP A 33 -27.62 -31.35 -9.45
N TYR A 34 -27.64 -31.76 -10.71
CA TYR A 34 -26.61 -31.45 -11.68
C TYR A 34 -26.51 -29.93 -11.90
N ASP A 35 -27.60 -29.18 -11.70
CA ASP A 35 -27.57 -27.70 -11.73
C ASP A 35 -26.81 -27.15 -10.52
N ALA A 36 -26.97 -27.76 -9.33
CA ALA A 36 -26.17 -27.39 -8.16
C ALA A 36 -24.69 -27.76 -8.33
N VAL A 37 -24.39 -28.89 -9.00
CA VAL A 37 -23.02 -29.28 -9.33
C VAL A 37 -22.42 -28.36 -10.38
N GLU A 38 -23.12 -28.06 -11.46
CA GLU A 38 -22.68 -27.14 -12.51
C GLU A 38 -22.48 -25.72 -11.96
N LYS A 39 -23.39 -25.26 -11.11
CA LYS A 39 -23.24 -23.97 -10.40
C LYS A 39 -22.09 -23.97 -9.38
N ALA A 40 -21.79 -25.09 -8.75
CA ALA A 40 -20.61 -25.23 -7.88
C ALA A 40 -19.30 -25.30 -8.68
N TRP A 41 -19.35 -25.77 -9.93
CA TRP A 41 -18.21 -25.77 -10.86
C TRP A 41 -18.01 -24.39 -11.51
N GLU A 42 -19.08 -23.69 -11.89
CA GLU A 42 -19.05 -22.27 -12.30
C GLU A 42 -18.60 -21.35 -11.15
N ALA A 43 -18.94 -21.67 -9.90
CA ALA A 43 -18.44 -20.98 -8.72
C ALA A 43 -17.05 -21.44 -8.27
N GLY A 44 -16.53 -22.54 -8.81
CA GLY A 44 -15.18 -23.05 -8.55
C GLY A 44 -14.14 -22.46 -9.49
N ASP A 45 -14.56 -22.02 -10.68
CA ASP A 45 -13.76 -21.26 -11.64
C ASP A 45 -13.79 -19.75 -11.32
N MET A 46 -13.84 -19.42 -10.03
CA MET A 46 -13.79 -18.03 -9.57
C MET A 46 -12.46 -17.45 -10.04
N ASP A 47 -12.54 -16.51 -10.99
CA ASP A 47 -11.53 -15.52 -11.37
C ASP A 47 -10.79 -14.87 -10.17
N GLU A 48 -11.21 -15.13 -8.94
CA GLU A 48 -10.57 -14.74 -7.69
C GLU A 48 -9.37 -15.62 -7.30
N GLU A 49 -9.36 -16.93 -7.60
CA GLU A 49 -8.19 -17.82 -7.38
C GLU A 49 -7.13 -17.70 -8.49
N LEU A 50 -7.53 -17.26 -9.68
CA LEU A 50 -6.60 -17.00 -10.79
C LEU A 50 -5.85 -15.66 -10.63
N LYS A 51 -6.31 -14.79 -9.72
CA LYS A 51 -5.65 -13.51 -9.45
C LYS A 51 -4.38 -13.74 -8.64
N PRO A 52 -3.24 -13.16 -9.05
CA PRO A 52 -2.00 -13.28 -8.30
C PRO A 52 -2.21 -12.78 -6.87
N GLU A 53 -1.55 -13.42 -5.90
CA GLU A 53 -1.69 -13.13 -4.46
C GLU A 53 -1.52 -11.64 -4.10
N VAL A 54 -0.73 -10.92 -4.90
CA VAL A 54 -0.51 -9.48 -4.81
C VAL A 54 -1.80 -8.67 -5.06
N ASP A 55 -2.65 -9.09 -5.99
CA ASP A 55 -3.91 -8.42 -6.32
C ASP A 55 -4.96 -8.63 -5.23
N LEU A 56 -4.97 -9.81 -4.58
CA LEU A 56 -5.85 -10.09 -3.45
C LEU A 56 -5.45 -9.26 -2.22
N MET A 57 -4.15 -9.12 -1.95
CA MET A 57 -3.66 -8.25 -0.88
C MET A 57 -3.99 -6.78 -1.13
N HIS A 58 -3.83 -6.31 -2.37
CA HIS A 58 -4.18 -4.94 -2.78
C HIS A 58 -5.68 -4.65 -2.58
N LYS A 59 -6.57 -5.58 -2.96
CA LYS A 59 -8.01 -5.44 -2.73
C LYS A 59 -8.39 -5.43 -1.25
N ARG A 60 -7.79 -6.29 -0.43
CA ARG A 60 -8.03 -6.32 1.03
C ARG A 60 -7.61 -5.01 1.69
N ARG A 61 -6.40 -4.51 1.38
CA ARG A 61 -5.91 -3.23 1.89
C ARG A 61 -6.72 -2.05 1.36
N GLN A 62 -7.14 -2.05 0.09
CA GLN A 62 -8.10 -1.06 -0.44
C GLN A 62 -9.37 -1.00 0.39
N ALA A 63 -9.92 -2.16 0.78
CA ALA A 63 -11.13 -2.22 1.57
C ALA A 63 -10.92 -1.75 3.02
N GLU A 64 -9.74 -1.99 3.60
CA GLU A 64 -9.36 -1.46 4.92
C GLU A 64 -9.15 0.06 4.89
N GLU A 65 -8.43 0.58 3.90
CA GLU A 65 -8.16 2.01 3.78
C GLU A 65 -9.42 2.82 3.45
N ARG A 66 -10.33 2.28 2.62
CA ARG A 66 -11.66 2.89 2.42
C ARG A 66 -12.51 2.92 3.69
N LYS A 67 -12.31 1.97 4.62
CA LYS A 67 -12.99 2.00 5.93
C LYS A 67 -12.39 3.05 6.85
N LYS A 68 -11.08 3.23 6.85
CA LYS A 68 -10.39 4.24 7.69
C LYS A 68 -10.60 5.66 7.15
N ARG A 69 -10.49 5.84 5.84
CA ARG A 69 -10.59 7.12 5.14
C ARG A 69 -11.72 7.05 4.10
N PRO A 70 -12.98 7.33 4.48
CA PRO A 70 -14.13 7.22 3.57
C PRO A 70 -14.06 8.19 2.37
N ASN A 71 -13.22 9.23 2.44
CA ASN A 71 -12.98 10.19 1.35
C ASN A 71 -11.73 9.87 0.51
N PHE A 72 -11.05 8.74 0.75
CA PHE A 72 -9.86 8.36 -0.01
C PHE A 72 -10.26 7.80 -1.38
N VAL A 73 -10.17 8.64 -2.42
CA VAL A 73 -10.46 8.30 -3.82
C VAL A 73 -9.20 7.78 -4.55
N GLY A 74 -8.07 7.65 -3.83
CA GLY A 74 -6.82 7.13 -4.38
C GLY A 74 -6.82 5.60 -4.53
N ASP A 75 -6.18 5.10 -5.57
CA ASP A 75 -5.83 3.69 -5.68
C ASP A 75 -4.53 3.46 -4.89
N VAL A 76 -4.57 2.65 -3.82
CA VAL A 76 -3.40 2.29 -2.98
C VAL A 76 -2.30 1.56 -3.75
N GLY A 77 -2.56 1.14 -4.99
CA GLY A 77 -1.56 0.51 -5.86
C GLY A 77 -0.70 1.51 -6.62
N ILE A 78 -1.05 2.80 -6.62
CA ILE A 78 -0.27 3.81 -7.35
C ILE A 78 1.04 4.07 -6.60
N PRO A 79 2.20 4.04 -7.28
CA PRO A 79 3.46 4.46 -6.68
C PRO A 79 3.36 5.87 -6.13
N GLN A 80 3.78 6.05 -4.88
CA GLN A 80 3.75 7.35 -4.23
C GLN A 80 5.15 7.92 -4.08
N THR A 81 5.24 9.24 -4.07
CA THR A 81 6.50 9.97 -3.99
C THR A 81 6.49 10.91 -2.81
N MET A 82 7.62 11.00 -2.12
CA MET A 82 7.81 11.82 -0.92
C MET A 82 9.05 12.68 -1.07
N LEU A 83 9.01 13.88 -0.53
CA LEU A 83 10.17 14.75 -0.43
C LEU A 83 10.64 14.80 1.02
N ILE A 84 11.88 14.41 1.25
CA ILE A 84 12.55 14.51 2.54
C ILE A 84 13.40 15.77 2.53
N SER A 85 13.26 16.59 3.56
CA SER A 85 14.22 17.64 3.89
C SER A 85 15.06 17.16 5.09
N MET A 86 16.38 17.16 4.94
CA MET A 86 17.30 16.83 6.03
C MET A 86 17.57 18.06 6.92
N LYS A 87 18.07 17.81 8.13
CA LYS A 87 18.56 18.88 9.02
C LYS A 87 19.88 19.43 8.49
N ASP A 88 20.10 20.73 8.67
CA ASP A 88 21.34 21.40 8.22
C ASP A 88 22.61 20.82 8.89
N SER A 89 22.47 20.26 10.10
CA SER A 89 23.57 19.60 10.83
C SER A 89 23.79 18.13 10.42
N ALA A 90 22.83 17.49 9.76
CA ALA A 90 22.87 16.05 9.52
C ALA A 90 24.06 15.62 8.63
N LEU A 91 24.28 16.35 7.55
CA LEU A 91 25.39 16.09 6.62
C LEU A 91 26.78 16.32 7.24
N PRO A 92 27.06 17.48 7.87
CA PRO A 92 28.36 17.70 8.50
C PRO A 92 28.62 16.76 9.69
N ASP A 93 27.59 16.41 10.47
CA ASP A 93 27.74 15.44 11.57
C ASP A 93 28.07 14.04 11.04
N PHE A 94 27.42 13.61 9.95
CA PHE A 94 27.72 12.34 9.28
C PHE A 94 29.15 12.31 8.72
N GLN A 95 29.56 13.36 8.01
CA GLN A 95 30.91 13.47 7.47
C GLN A 95 31.99 13.47 8.57
N ARG A 96 31.68 14.04 9.73
CA ARG A 96 32.58 14.03 10.89
C ARG A 96 32.73 12.64 11.49
N GLN A 97 31.66 11.84 11.49
CA GLN A 97 31.67 10.48 12.01
C GLN A 97 32.33 9.50 11.03
N TYR A 98 32.13 9.71 9.72
CA TYR A 98 32.64 8.85 8.64
C TYR A 98 33.39 9.69 7.58
N PRO A 99 34.64 10.09 7.85
CA PRO A 99 35.38 10.99 6.96
C PRO A 99 35.78 10.34 5.63
N ASP A 100 35.83 9.01 5.57
CA ASP A 100 36.25 8.25 4.39
C ASP A 100 35.17 8.14 3.30
N ILE A 101 33.93 8.53 3.62
CA ILE A 101 32.79 8.47 2.70
C ILE A 101 32.68 9.83 2.00
N PRO A 102 32.78 9.90 0.66
CA PRO A 102 32.76 11.17 -0.06
C PRO A 102 31.36 11.81 -0.14
N ASP A 103 30.31 10.99 -0.27
CA ASP A 103 28.93 11.44 -0.47
C ASP A 103 28.04 11.04 0.72
N ALA A 104 27.97 11.94 1.71
CA ALA A 104 27.18 11.72 2.93
C ALA A 104 25.68 11.52 2.64
N THR A 105 25.10 12.31 1.74
CA THR A 105 23.69 12.21 1.34
C THR A 105 23.37 10.83 0.75
N HIS A 106 24.22 10.36 -0.16
CA HIS A 106 24.07 9.04 -0.79
C HIS A 106 24.18 7.91 0.23
N ALA A 107 25.16 7.98 1.12
CA ALA A 107 25.38 6.97 2.15
C ALA A 107 24.20 6.87 3.13
N ILE A 108 23.62 8.01 3.53
CA ILE A 108 22.42 8.03 4.37
C ILE A 108 21.22 7.42 3.63
N ALA A 109 21.03 7.78 2.35
CA ALA A 109 19.95 7.24 1.53
C ALA A 109 20.07 5.71 1.35
N GLU A 110 21.26 5.20 1.04
CA GLU A 110 21.49 3.75 0.90
C GLU A 110 21.35 3.01 2.25
N MET A 111 21.73 3.64 3.36
CA MET A 111 21.49 3.08 4.70
C MET A 111 19.99 2.92 4.97
N TRP A 112 19.18 3.94 4.70
CA TRP A 112 17.74 3.87 4.88
C TRP A 112 17.09 2.88 3.92
N LYS A 113 17.53 2.85 2.66
CA LYS A 113 17.09 1.86 1.68
C LYS A 113 17.36 0.43 2.14
N ALA A 114 18.54 0.16 2.71
CA ALA A 114 18.86 -1.15 3.27
C ALA A 114 17.98 -1.49 4.49
N MET A 115 17.70 -0.52 5.36
CA MET A 115 16.79 -0.73 6.51
C MET A 115 15.35 -1.04 6.07
N LEU A 116 14.83 -0.28 5.10
CA LEU A 116 13.49 -0.49 4.53
C LEU A 116 13.40 -1.83 3.80
N PHE A 117 14.43 -2.19 3.04
CA PHE A 117 14.51 -3.47 2.35
C PHE A 117 14.51 -4.65 3.32
N ASN A 118 15.24 -4.54 4.44
CA ASN A 118 15.21 -5.54 5.52
C ASN A 118 13.83 -5.66 6.17
N GLY A 119 13.05 -4.57 6.18
CA GLY A 119 11.64 -4.55 6.58
C GLY A 119 10.67 -5.08 5.51
N GLY A 120 11.15 -5.52 4.35
CA GLY A 120 10.33 -6.00 3.23
C GLY A 120 9.70 -4.88 2.39
N ILE A 121 10.14 -3.63 2.56
CA ILE A 121 9.68 -2.47 1.80
C ILE A 121 10.75 -2.10 0.78
N ASP A 122 10.40 -2.18 -0.50
CA ASP A 122 11.26 -1.72 -1.57
C ASP A 122 11.00 -0.23 -1.84
N THR A 123 12.05 0.58 -1.86
CA THR A 123 11.97 2.04 -2.06
C THR A 123 13.15 2.53 -2.89
N GLU A 124 12.88 3.46 -3.81
CA GLU A 124 13.90 4.11 -4.63
C GLU A 124 14.20 5.50 -4.06
N PHE A 125 15.47 5.78 -3.78
CA PHE A 125 15.93 7.11 -3.36
C PHE A 125 16.59 7.83 -4.53
N PHE A 126 16.25 9.10 -4.71
CA PHE A 126 16.82 9.99 -5.70
C PHE A 126 17.39 11.24 -5.04
N GLU A 127 18.64 11.53 -5.36
CA GLU A 127 19.32 12.74 -4.91
C GLU A 127 19.00 13.92 -5.83
N LEU A 128 18.70 15.07 -5.24
CA LEU A 128 18.56 16.31 -5.98
C LEU A 128 19.92 17.00 -6.07
N ASN A 129 20.52 16.99 -7.27
CA ASN A 129 21.81 17.65 -7.54
C ASN A 129 21.85 19.14 -7.14
N GLU A 130 20.70 19.83 -7.18
CA GLU A 130 20.61 21.26 -6.82
C GLU A 130 20.49 21.50 -5.31
N ALA A 131 20.09 20.48 -4.54
CA ALA A 131 19.76 20.58 -3.12
C ALA A 131 20.20 19.29 -2.39
N PRO A 132 21.47 19.19 -1.94
CA PRO A 132 22.01 17.98 -1.30
C PRO A 132 21.36 17.66 0.04
N ASP A 133 20.62 18.62 0.61
CA ASP A 133 19.79 18.51 1.80
C ASP A 133 18.44 17.84 1.54
N LYS A 134 18.07 17.62 0.27
CA LYS A 134 16.77 17.09 -0.12
C LYS A 134 16.89 15.78 -0.86
N LEU A 135 16.03 14.84 -0.48
CA LEU A 135 15.95 13.51 -1.08
C LEU A 135 14.52 13.26 -1.55
N LEU A 136 14.37 12.74 -2.75
CA LEU A 136 13.09 12.27 -3.26
C LEU A 136 13.02 10.75 -3.08
N VAL A 137 11.96 10.28 -2.45
CA VAL A 137 11.71 8.84 -2.26
C VAL A 137 10.52 8.44 -3.07
N LYS A 138 10.65 7.34 -3.81
CA LYS A 138 9.56 6.72 -4.54
C LYS A 138 9.26 5.35 -3.94
N VAL A 139 8.02 5.19 -3.50
CA VAL A 139 7.49 3.96 -2.95
C VAL A 139 6.63 3.30 -4.04
N PRO A 140 7.04 2.14 -4.60
CA PRO A 140 6.30 1.46 -5.67
C PRO A 140 4.93 0.95 -5.20
N ARG A 141 4.80 0.59 -3.92
CA ARG A 141 3.54 0.12 -3.32
C ARG A 141 2.96 1.24 -2.45
N GLY A 142 1.99 1.97 -2.98
CA GLY A 142 1.41 3.14 -2.32
C GLY A 142 0.83 2.87 -0.92
N TRP A 143 0.35 1.65 -0.64
CA TRP A 143 -0.14 1.29 0.70
C TRP A 143 0.95 1.22 1.78
N LEU A 144 2.23 1.11 1.42
CA LEU A 144 3.36 1.13 2.37
C LEU A 144 3.85 2.55 2.65
N ALA A 145 3.28 3.56 1.98
CA ALA A 145 3.71 4.94 2.12
C ALA A 145 3.60 5.43 3.57
N GLU A 146 2.51 5.13 4.26
CA GLU A 146 2.32 5.51 5.67
C GLU A 146 3.44 4.96 6.56
N ASP A 147 3.74 3.66 6.45
CA ASP A 147 4.83 3.01 7.20
C ASP A 147 6.20 3.63 6.88
N VAL A 148 6.43 4.05 5.63
CA VAL A 148 7.66 4.71 5.21
C VAL A 148 7.77 6.11 5.80
N VAL A 149 6.68 6.89 5.85
CA VAL A 149 6.68 8.20 6.52
C VAL A 149 7.02 8.05 7.99
N ASP A 150 6.36 7.12 8.69
CA ASP A 150 6.61 6.86 10.10
C ASP A 150 8.06 6.46 10.35
N PHE A 151 8.65 5.63 9.49
CA PHE A 151 10.06 5.28 9.59
C PHE A 151 10.98 6.50 9.41
N LEU A 152 10.74 7.33 8.39
CA LEU A 152 11.59 8.47 8.03
C LEU A 152 11.52 9.59 9.06
N VAL A 153 10.32 9.89 9.57
CA VAL A 153 10.09 10.94 10.57
C VAL A 153 10.81 10.64 11.89
N ASN A 154 11.01 9.35 12.19
CA ASN A 154 11.74 8.91 13.38
C ASN A 154 13.28 8.95 13.22
N GLN A 155 13.81 9.24 12.02
CA GLN A 155 15.26 9.33 11.82
C GLN A 155 15.82 10.65 12.34
N GLU A 156 16.96 10.60 13.02
CA GLU A 156 17.58 11.78 13.63
C GLU A 156 17.99 12.83 12.60
N GLN A 157 18.34 12.40 11.38
CA GLN A 157 18.83 13.24 10.30
C GLN A 157 17.71 13.99 9.56
N VAL A 158 16.45 13.57 9.72
CA VAL A 158 15.29 14.11 8.99
C VAL A 158 14.72 15.32 9.71
N LYS A 159 14.43 16.39 8.94
CA LYS A 159 13.81 17.63 9.45
C LYS A 159 12.31 17.63 9.21
N GLU A 160 11.87 17.35 7.99
CA GLU A 160 10.47 17.25 7.61
C GLU A 160 10.33 16.26 6.44
N VAL A 161 9.18 15.59 6.36
CA VAL A 161 8.79 14.73 5.24
C VAL A 161 7.52 15.30 4.64
N MET A 162 7.54 15.63 3.35
CA MET A 162 6.36 16.08 2.63
C MET A 162 5.76 14.92 1.84
N TRP A 163 4.53 14.57 2.16
CA TRP A 163 3.78 13.47 1.56
C TRP A 163 2.33 13.90 1.31
N ASP A 164 1.83 13.72 0.09
CA ASP A 164 0.45 14.06 -0.31
C ASP A 164 -0.01 15.48 0.08
N TYR A 165 0.87 16.48 -0.13
CA TYR A 165 0.67 17.89 0.26
C TYR A 165 0.62 18.17 1.77
N GLU A 166 0.74 17.15 2.60
CA GLU A 166 0.91 17.26 4.04
C GLU A 166 2.40 17.23 4.41
N THR A 167 2.77 17.95 5.48
CA THR A 167 4.14 17.96 6.01
C THR A 167 4.14 17.27 7.36
N TYR A 168 4.97 16.24 7.49
CA TYR A 168 5.16 15.45 8.70
C TYR A 168 6.46 15.86 9.38
N TYR A 169 6.40 16.04 10.70
CA TYR A 169 7.51 16.50 11.52
C TYR A 169 7.95 15.42 12.53
N PRO A 170 9.25 15.34 12.87
CA PRO A 170 9.75 14.44 13.90
C PRO A 170 9.04 14.61 15.25
N PRO A 171 8.87 13.52 16.03
CA PRO A 171 8.22 13.60 17.33
C PRO A 171 9.00 14.52 18.28
N GLY A 172 8.29 15.45 18.94
CA GLY A 172 8.87 16.40 19.89
C GLY A 172 9.23 17.77 19.29
N VAL A 173 8.98 18.00 18.01
CA VAL A 173 9.04 19.33 17.39
C VAL A 173 7.68 20.03 17.50
N ASP A 174 7.68 21.31 17.84
CA ASP A 174 6.46 22.12 17.86
C ASP A 174 6.04 22.44 16.41
N GLU A 175 5.06 21.69 15.92
CA GLU A 175 4.51 21.80 14.56
C GLU A 175 4.01 23.21 14.25
N GLU A 176 3.39 23.88 15.23
CA GLU A 176 2.86 25.23 15.01
C GLU A 176 3.98 26.27 14.84
N ALA A 177 5.08 26.11 15.55
CA ALA A 177 6.23 27.01 15.44
C ALA A 177 6.91 26.85 14.07
N MET A 178 7.04 25.61 13.59
CA MET A 178 7.62 25.29 12.28
C MET A 178 6.76 25.80 11.13
N GLU A 179 5.44 25.62 11.20
CA GLU A 179 4.52 26.15 10.18
C GLU A 179 4.54 27.68 10.14
N LYS A 180 4.53 28.36 11.30
CA LYS A 180 4.63 29.83 11.36
C LYS A 180 5.95 30.34 10.78
N GLU A 181 7.05 29.63 11.01
CA GLU A 181 8.34 29.98 10.40
C GLU A 181 8.34 29.78 8.89
N LYS A 182 7.75 28.68 8.40
CA LYS A 182 7.60 28.37 6.97
C LYS A 182 6.73 29.41 6.27
N GLU A 183 5.63 29.85 6.89
CA GLU A 183 4.78 30.93 6.39
C GLU A 183 5.55 32.25 6.32
N ARG A 184 6.31 32.60 7.36
CA ARG A 184 7.15 33.81 7.37
C ARG A 184 8.16 33.78 6.21
N LEU A 185 8.87 32.66 6.03
CA LEU A 185 9.84 32.48 4.95
C LEU A 185 9.18 32.54 3.56
N ARG A 186 7.99 31.95 3.40
CA ARG A 186 7.20 32.06 2.15
C ARG A 186 6.82 33.51 1.85
N LEU A 187 6.33 34.26 2.84
CA LEU A 187 5.96 35.67 2.68
C LEU A 187 7.16 36.53 2.31
N GLU A 188 8.31 36.29 2.94
CA GLU A 188 9.58 36.97 2.62
C GLU A 188 10.05 36.65 1.20
N ALA A 189 9.97 35.39 0.75
CA ALA A 189 10.33 34.99 -0.61
C ALA A 189 9.42 35.66 -1.65
N ILE A 190 8.10 35.69 -1.41
CA ILE A 190 7.12 36.36 -2.28
C ILE A 190 7.41 37.88 -2.33
N ALA A 191 7.71 38.50 -1.19
CA ALA A 191 8.06 39.92 -1.13
C ALA A 191 9.34 40.22 -1.93
N LYS A 192 10.37 39.35 -1.83
CA LYS A 192 11.64 39.48 -2.55
C LYS A 192 11.46 39.31 -4.05
N GLU A 193 10.65 38.34 -4.50
CA GLU A 193 10.28 38.16 -5.92
C GLU A 193 9.54 39.39 -6.46
N LYS A 194 8.52 39.88 -5.75
CA LYS A 194 7.78 41.10 -6.12
C LYS A 194 8.70 42.32 -6.22
N ALA A 195 9.66 42.46 -5.30
CA ALA A 195 10.65 43.54 -5.35
C ALA A 195 11.59 43.40 -6.56
N ARG A 196 12.03 42.17 -6.89
CA ARG A 196 12.88 41.89 -8.06
C ARG A 196 12.16 42.17 -9.38
N GLN A 197 10.88 41.81 -9.47
CA GLN A 197 10.03 42.10 -10.64
C GLN A 197 9.81 43.62 -10.82
N LYS A 198 9.51 44.36 -9.74
CA LYS A 198 9.41 45.83 -9.79
C LYS A 198 10.70 46.50 -10.26
N LYS A 199 11.87 46.02 -9.81
CA LYS A 199 13.18 46.52 -10.27
C LYS A 199 13.42 46.22 -11.76
N LYS A 200 13.06 45.02 -12.24
CA LYS A 200 13.15 44.65 -13.67
C LYS A 200 12.22 45.51 -14.54
N ALA A 201 11.00 45.78 -14.08
CA ALA A 201 10.04 46.62 -14.79
C ALA A 201 10.51 48.08 -14.92
N LYS A 202 11.03 48.68 -13.84
CA LYS A 202 11.63 50.04 -13.90
C LYS A 202 12.83 50.13 -14.84
N LYS A 203 13.69 49.10 -14.86
CA LYS A 203 14.88 49.06 -15.71
C LYS A 203 14.54 48.87 -17.20
N LYS A 204 13.41 48.22 -17.52
CA LYS A 204 12.88 48.16 -18.89
C LYS A 204 12.25 49.48 -19.32
N ALA A 205 11.46 50.12 -18.46
CA ALA A 205 10.84 51.42 -18.77
C ALA A 205 11.89 52.52 -19.07
N GLN A 206 12.96 52.61 -18.28
CA GLN A 206 14.08 53.54 -18.54
C GLN A 206 14.86 53.26 -19.82
N LYS A 207 14.79 52.05 -20.38
CA LYS A 207 15.48 51.68 -21.62
C LYS A 207 14.66 51.97 -22.88
N THR A 208 13.37 52.24 -22.73
CA THR A 208 12.45 52.54 -23.84
C THR A 208 12.26 54.05 -24.04
N GLU A 209 12.70 54.88 -23.08
CA GLU A 209 12.64 56.35 -23.15
C GLU A 209 13.94 57.02 -23.65
N LEU A 210 14.91 56.21 -24.09
CA LEU A 210 16.18 56.62 -24.73
C LEU A 210 16.18 56.15 -26.18
#